data_AF-A0A928TDU1-F1
#
_entry.id   AF-A0A928TDU1-F1
#
_cell.length_a   1.000
_cell.length_b   1.000
_cell.length_c   1.000
_cell.angle_alpha   90.00
_cell.angle_beta   90.00
_cell.angle_gamma   90.00
#
_symmetry.space_group_name_H-M   'P 1'
#
loop_
_entity.id
_entity.type
_entity.pdbx_description
1 polymer ?
#
loop_
_entity_poly.entity_id
_entity_poly.type
_entity_poly.pdbx_seq_one_letter_code
_entity_poly.pdbx_strand_id
1 'polypeptide(L)'
;MRAVLAEMVGKVKENEPGVVAYSLHTADNDPTLFMFYEQYASTEAFDAHGKTDHMRDMGGKLAGLLGGRPVIERYSQIAGV
;
A
#
# COMPACT_ATOMS: atom_id res chain seq x y z
N MET A 1 -12.43 -7.16 -2.43
CA MET A 1 -11.02 -6.80 -2.20
C MET A 1 -10.55 -5.63 -3.07
N ARG A 2 -10.55 -5.74 -4.41
CA ARG A 2 -10.05 -4.67 -5.32
C ARG A 2 -10.57 -3.26 -5.03
N ALA A 3 -11.88 -3.08 -4.80
CA ALA A 3 -12.45 -1.77 -4.48
C ALA A 3 -11.91 -1.16 -3.17
N VAL A 4 -11.72 -1.99 -2.14
CA VAL A 4 -11.15 -1.56 -0.85
C VAL A 4 -9.69 -1.14 -1.03
N LEU A 5 -8.91 -1.91 -1.80
CA LEU A 5 -7.51 -1.60 -2.09
C LEU A 5 -7.38 -0.33 -2.95
N ALA A 6 -8.29 -0.11 -3.90
CA ALA A 6 -8.30 1.09 -4.73
C ALA A 6 -8.71 2.35 -3.94
N GLU A 7 -9.66 2.23 -3.01
CA GLU A 7 -10.03 3.30 -2.07
C GLU A 7 -8.81 3.76 -1.25
N MET A 8 -7.96 2.82 -0.82
CA MET A 8 -6.74 3.11 -0.08
C MET A 8 -5.81 4.07 -0.83
N VAL A 9 -5.63 3.87 -2.15
CA VAL A 9 -4.78 4.74 -2.98
C VAL A 9 -5.23 6.20 -2.93
N GLY A 10 -6.56 6.44 -2.97
CA GLY A 10 -7.12 7.78 -2.83
C GLY A 10 -6.81 8.40 -1.48
N LYS A 11 -6.99 7.64 -0.39
CA LYS A 11 -6.73 8.12 0.97
C LYS A 11 -5.26 8.44 1.22
N VAL A 12 -4.33 7.62 0.72
CA VAL A 12 -2.89 7.92 0.81
C VAL A 12 -2.59 9.23 0.08
N LYS A 13 -3.06 9.37 -1.16
CA LYS A 13 -2.82 10.56 -1.97
C LYS A 13 -3.33 11.84 -1.31
N GLU A 14 -4.49 11.77 -0.65
CA GLU A 14 -5.11 12.93 0.00
C GLU A 14 -4.47 13.30 1.34
N ASN A 15 -4.02 12.31 2.12
CA ASN A 15 -3.67 12.50 3.53
C ASN A 15 -2.17 12.36 3.84
N GLU A 16 -1.37 11.84 2.90
CA GLU A 16 0.04 11.51 3.15
C GLU A 16 1.00 12.21 2.19
N PRO A 17 1.33 13.50 2.43
CA PRO A 17 2.20 14.27 1.53
C PRO A 17 3.64 13.75 1.47
N GLY A 18 4.06 12.89 2.40
CA GLY A 18 5.36 12.23 2.41
C GLY A 18 5.46 10.99 1.51
N VAL A 19 4.37 10.60 0.85
CA VAL A 19 4.33 9.46 -0.07
C VAL A 19 4.62 9.94 -1.49
N VAL A 20 5.72 9.46 -2.05
CA VAL A 20 6.22 9.80 -3.40
C VAL A 20 5.50 8.97 -4.46
N ALA A 21 5.30 7.68 -4.20
CA ALA A 21 4.55 6.78 -5.06
C ALA A 21 3.70 5.83 -4.23
N TYR A 22 2.46 5.59 -4.67
CA TYR A 22 1.57 4.60 -4.07
C TYR A 22 0.65 4.06 -5.16
N SER A 23 0.98 2.89 -5.70
CA SER A 23 0.26 2.32 -6.85
C SER A 23 -0.12 0.88 -6.61
N LEU A 24 -1.39 0.57 -6.89
CA LEU A 24 -1.98 -0.75 -6.78
C LEU A 24 -1.88 -1.49 -8.11
N HIS A 25 -1.39 -2.72 -8.06
CA HIS A 25 -1.27 -3.63 -9.18
C HIS A 25 -1.94 -4.96 -8.86
N THR A 26 -2.29 -5.71 -9.89
CA THR A 26 -2.72 -7.11 -9.80
C THR A 26 -1.79 -7.94 -10.67
N ALA A 27 -1.54 -9.20 -10.29
CA ALA A 27 -0.68 -10.05 -11.07
C ALA A 27 -1.37 -10.50 -12.36
N ASP A 28 -0.63 -10.55 -13.46
CA ASP A 28 -1.16 -10.97 -14.77
C ASP A 28 -1.59 -12.45 -14.78
N ASN A 29 -0.95 -13.27 -13.95
CA ASN A 29 -1.18 -14.71 -13.87
C ASN A 29 -2.08 -15.13 -12.69
N ASP A 30 -2.40 -14.22 -11.77
CA ASP A 30 -3.27 -14.49 -10.62
C ASP A 30 -4.07 -13.23 -10.22
N PRO A 31 -5.37 -13.16 -10.57
CA PRO A 31 -6.21 -12.00 -10.27
C PRO A 31 -6.55 -11.86 -8.78
N THR A 32 -6.17 -12.83 -7.94
CA THR A 32 -6.32 -12.77 -6.48
C THR A 32 -5.08 -12.19 -5.80
N LEU A 33 -3.96 -12.08 -6.52
CA LEU A 33 -2.73 -11.48 -6.05
C LEU A 33 -2.67 -9.99 -6.41
N PHE A 34 -2.37 -9.18 -5.41
CA PHE A 34 -2.24 -7.72 -5.52
C PHE A 34 -0.90 -7.29 -4.95
N MET A 35 -0.32 -6.25 -5.55
CA MET A 35 0.94 -5.65 -5.11
C MET A 35 0.78 -4.13 -5.02
N PHE A 36 1.16 -3.56 -3.87
CA PHE A 36 1.42 -2.13 -3.78
C PHE A 36 2.89 -1.87 -4.09
N TYR A 37 3.14 -0.93 -4.99
CA TYR A 37 4.43 -0.27 -5.08
C TYR A 37 4.36 1.03 -4.30
N GLU A 38 5.29 1.19 -3.37
CA GLU A 38 5.28 2.31 -2.44
C GLU A 38 6.67 2.94 -2.39
N GLN A 39 6.72 4.26 -2.49
CA GLN A 39 7.93 5.05 -2.31
C GLN A 39 7.62 6.20 -1.36
N TYR A 40 8.50 6.39 -0.38
CA TYR A 40 8.35 7.37 0.68
C TYR A 40 9.52 8.36 0.63
N ALA A 41 9.24 9.62 0.95
CA ALA A 41 10.25 10.67 0.98
C ALA A 41 11.25 10.49 2.13
N SER A 42 10.85 9.78 3.19
CA SER A 42 11.70 9.50 4.35
C SER A 42 11.23 8.27 5.13
N THR A 43 12.02 7.85 6.12
CA THR A 43 11.64 6.77 7.03
C THR A 43 10.46 7.18 7.92
N GLU A 44 10.39 8.45 8.32
CA GLU A 44 9.30 8.99 9.12
C GLU A 44 7.98 8.96 8.36
N ALA A 45 8.00 9.23 7.04
CA ALA A 45 6.82 9.13 6.20
C ALA A 45 6.31 7.67 6.11
N PHE A 46 7.22 6.70 5.96
CA PHE A 46 6.89 5.28 5.99
C PHE A 46 6.32 4.85 7.36
N ASP A 47 6.94 5.28 8.46
CA ASP A 47 6.49 4.94 9.81
C ASP A 47 5.13 5.57 10.14
N ALA A 48 4.84 6.75 9.59
CA ALA A 48 3.55 7.40 9.71
C ALA A 48 2.46 6.65 8.93
N HIS A 49 2.76 6.23 7.69
CA HIS A 49 1.83 5.52 6.81
C HIS A 49 1.12 4.37 7.51
N GLY A 50 1.89 3.46 8.11
CA GLY A 50 1.36 2.27 8.79
C GLY A 50 0.53 2.53 10.05
N LYS A 51 0.52 3.78 10.55
CA LYS A 51 -0.20 4.18 11.79
C LYS A 51 -1.45 5.00 11.51
N THR A 52 -1.78 5.25 10.25
CA THR A 52 -2.93 6.06 9.86
C THR A 52 -4.26 5.35 10.14
N ASP A 53 -5.32 6.15 10.34
CA ASP A 53 -6.66 5.62 10.55
C ASP A 53 -7.16 4.83 9.34
N HIS A 54 -6.83 5.28 8.12
CA HIS A 54 -7.24 4.58 6.90
C HIS A 54 -6.50 3.26 6.67
N MET A 55 -5.26 3.10 7.14
CA MET A 55 -4.61 1.78 7.19
C MET A 55 -5.31 0.82 8.15
N ARG A 56 -5.69 1.29 9.34
CA ARG A 56 -6.46 0.49 10.31
C ARG A 56 -7.81 0.07 9.72
N ASP A 57 -8.53 1.00 9.11
CA ASP A 57 -9.84 0.74 8.48
C ASP A 57 -9.72 -0.26 7.32
N MET A 58 -8.69 -0.13 6.48
CA MET A 58 -8.40 -1.09 5.43
C MET A 58 -8.15 -2.48 6.02
N GLY A 59 -7.34 -2.59 7.07
CA GLY A 59 -7.08 -3.85 7.77
C GLY A 59 -8.37 -4.51 8.26
N GLY A 60 -9.30 -3.73 8.82
CA GLY A 60 -10.63 -4.21 9.22
C GLY A 60 -11.46 -4.72 8.04
N LYS A 61 -11.49 -4.00 6.92
CA LYS A 61 -12.22 -4.39 5.70
C LYS A 61 -11.63 -5.64 5.03
N LEU A 62 -10.33 -5.89 5.19
CA LEU A 62 -9.62 -7.05 4.63
C LEU A 62 -9.63 -8.27 5.56
N ALA A 63 -10.05 -8.11 6.82
CA ALA A 63 -10.12 -9.21 7.77
C ALA A 63 -11.00 -10.35 7.23
N GLY A 64 -10.44 -11.57 7.20
CA GLY A 64 -11.11 -12.76 6.66
C GLY A 64 -11.16 -12.87 5.13
N LEU A 65 -10.67 -11.87 4.39
CA LEU A 65 -10.55 -11.95 2.92
C LEU A 65 -9.16 -12.37 2.45
N LEU A 66 -8.13 -12.16 3.29
CA LEU A 66 -6.76 -12.48 2.96
C LEU A 66 -6.47 -13.98 3.11
N GLY A 67 -5.81 -14.56 2.11
CA GLY A 67 -5.30 -15.94 2.16
C GLY A 67 -4.09 -16.13 3.09
N GLY A 68 -3.53 -15.04 3.62
CA GLY A 68 -2.37 -15.05 4.50
C GLY A 68 -1.88 -13.65 4.83
N ARG A 69 -0.78 -13.56 5.58
CA ARG A 69 -0.10 -12.27 5.82
C ARG A 69 0.50 -11.75 4.50
N PRO A 70 0.46 -10.43 4.25
CA PRO A 70 1.18 -9.86 3.12
C PRO A 70 2.69 -10.07 3.28
N VAL A 71 3.37 -10.27 2.16
CA VAL A 71 4.83 -10.18 2.09
C VAL A 71 5.19 -8.72 1.88
N ILE A 72 6.12 -8.20 2.69
CA ILE A 72 6.61 -6.83 2.61
C ILE A 72 8.12 -6.88 2.44
N GLU A 73 8.62 -6.30 1.36
CA GLU A 73 10.04 -6.18 1.05
C GLU A 73 10.41 -4.69 0.92
N ARG A 74 11.60 -4.33 1.41
CA ARG A 74 12.09 -2.95 1.41
C ARG A 74 13.37 -2.85 0.60
N TYR A 75 13.43 -1.83 -0.26
CA TYR A 75 14.56 -1.56 -1.13
C TYR A 75 14.93 -0.08 -1.07
N SER A 76 16.21 0.22 -1.30
CA SER A 76 16.67 1.58 -1.54
C SER A 76 16.84 1.81 -3.03
N GLN A 77 16.25 2.88 -3.55
CA GLN A 77 16.42 3.24 -4.96
C GLN A 77 17.88 3.59 -5.25
N ILE A 78 18.48 2.93 -6.25
CA ILE A 78 19.84 3.21 -6.73
C ILE A 78 19.80 4.18 -7.93
N ALA A 79 18.82 3.99 -8.84
CA ALA A 79 18.55 4.85 -9.99
C ALA A 79 17.08 4.71 -10.41
N GLY A 80 16.54 5.69 -11.14
CA GLY A 80 15.21 5.64 -11.74
C GLY A 80 15.04 6.80 -12.74
N VAL A 81 14.00 6.70 -13.59
CA VAL A 81 13.60 7.74 -14.53
C VAL A 81 12.55 8.66 -13.93
#